data_AF-A0A537NJ24-F1
#
_entry.id   AF-A0A537NJ24-F1
#
_cell.length_a   1.000
_cell.length_b   1.000
_cell.length_c   1.000
_cell.angle_alpha   90.00
_cell.angle_beta   90.00
_cell.angle_gamma   90.00
#
_symmetry.space_group_name_H-M   'P 1'
#
loop_
_entity.id
_entity.type
_entity.pdbx_description
1 polymer ?
#
loop_
_entity_poly.entity_id
_entity_poly.type
_entity_poly.pdbx_seq_one_letter_code
_entity_poly.pdbx_strand_id
1 'polypeptide(L)'
;ALEKMCLESDISFAPVARPQDLFDHPHLLANGSLAPTTLPGGVKTRLPLLPFQMFGWRPPLLSDPPEVGQHNAEVLAEIGYDKAGIAALEVAGLLGPK
;
A
#
# COMPACT_ATOMS: atom_id res chain seq x y z
N ALA A 1 -16.24 -3.99 -32.46
CA ALA A 1 -17.50 -3.61 -33.14
C ALA A 1 -18.34 -2.71 -32.25
N LEU A 2 -18.72 -3.15 -31.04
CA LEU A 2 -19.53 -2.37 -30.10
C LEU A 2 -18.88 -1.07 -29.62
N GLU A 3 -17.62 -1.12 -29.18
CA GLU A 3 -16.88 0.07 -28.70
C GLU A 3 -16.84 1.19 -29.75
N LYS A 4 -16.61 0.83 -31.01
CA LYS A 4 -16.59 1.77 -32.13
C LYS A 4 -17.94 2.46 -32.31
N MET A 5 -19.04 1.72 -32.22
CA MET A 5 -20.39 2.29 -32.33
C MET A 5 -20.70 3.25 -31.18
N CYS A 6 -20.24 2.92 -29.95
CA CYS A 6 -20.41 3.81 -28.79
C CYS A 6 -19.63 5.12 -28.96
N LEU A 7 -18.39 5.07 -29.44
CA LEU A 7 -17.58 6.26 -29.75
C LEU A 7 -18.25 7.13 -30.83
N GLU A 8 -18.73 6.53 -31.92
CA GLU A 8 -19.39 7.26 -33.01
C GLU A 8 -20.72 7.91 -32.60
N SER A 9 -21.32 7.46 -31.49
CA SER A 9 -22.60 7.96 -30.98
C SER A 9 -22.48 8.80 -29.70
N ASP A 10 -21.26 9.22 -29.32
CA ASP A 10 -20.97 9.97 -28.08
C ASP A 10 -21.47 9.31 -26.78
N ILE A 11 -21.52 7.97 -26.77
CA ILE A 11 -21.90 7.19 -25.59
C ILE A 11 -20.64 6.88 -24.78
N SER A 12 -20.63 7.30 -23.52
CA SER A 12 -19.54 6.96 -22.59
C SER A 12 -19.56 5.48 -22.26
N PHE A 13 -18.43 4.80 -22.45
CA PHE A 13 -18.24 3.39 -22.09
C PHE A 13 -16.82 3.18 -21.55
N ALA A 14 -16.65 2.09 -20.80
CA ALA A 14 -15.35 1.57 -20.41
C ALA A 14 -15.46 0.04 -20.26
N PRO A 15 -14.41 -0.72 -20.60
CA PRO A 15 -14.39 -2.15 -20.35
C PRO A 15 -14.39 -2.43 -18.84
N VAL A 16 -15.04 -3.53 -18.44
CA VAL A 16 -14.99 -4.01 -17.06
C VAL A 16 -13.68 -4.77 -16.86
N ALA A 17 -12.68 -4.09 -16.30
CA ALA A 17 -11.38 -4.68 -16.00
C ALA A 17 -11.43 -5.57 -14.75
N ARG A 18 -10.65 -6.66 -14.74
CA ARG A 18 -10.44 -7.46 -13.53
C ARG A 18 -9.29 -6.86 -12.72
N PRO A 19 -9.19 -7.09 -11.39
CA PRO A 19 -8.14 -6.51 -10.56
C PRO A 19 -6.72 -6.77 -11.07
N GLN A 20 -6.45 -7.96 -11.60
CA GLN A 20 -5.15 -8.32 -12.17
C GLN A 20 -4.81 -7.54 -13.45
N ASP A 21 -5.81 -7.09 -14.21
CA ASP A 21 -5.59 -6.35 -15.44
C ASP A 21 -5.12 -4.90 -15.14
N LEU A 22 -5.36 -4.41 -13.92
CA LEU A 22 -4.96 -3.06 -13.48
C LEU A 22 -3.44 -2.89 -13.39
N PHE A 23 -2.70 -3.97 -13.16
CA PHE A 23 -1.24 -3.95 -13.08
C PHE A 23 -0.56 -3.49 -14.38
N ASP A 24 -1.23 -3.73 -15.51
CA ASP A 24 -0.73 -3.42 -16.85
C ASP A 24 -1.59 -2.35 -17.54
N HIS A 25 -2.52 -1.72 -16.81
CA HIS A 25 -3.41 -0.73 -17.39
C HIS A 25 -2.63 0.54 -17.79
N PRO A 26 -2.71 0.99 -19.06
CA PRO A 26 -1.87 2.08 -19.58
C PRO A 26 -1.95 3.37 -18.76
N HIS A 27 -3.14 3.74 -18.29
CA HIS A 27 -3.32 4.92 -17.46
C HIS A 27 -2.60 4.81 -16.10
N LEU A 28 -2.63 3.64 -15.46
CA LEU A 28 -2.03 3.42 -14.13
C LEU A 28 -0.50 3.32 -14.22
N LEU A 29 0.01 2.80 -15.33
CA LEU A 29 1.44 2.80 -15.63
C LEU A 29 1.95 4.23 -15.93
N ALA A 30 1.21 4.98 -16.75
CA ALA A 30 1.60 6.34 -17.15
C ALA A 30 1.57 7.33 -15.97
N ASN A 31 0.59 7.20 -15.07
CA ASN A 31 0.42 8.12 -13.95
C ASN A 31 1.17 7.66 -12.68
N GLY A 32 1.82 6.49 -12.69
CA GLY A 32 2.53 5.94 -11.53
C GLY A 32 1.67 5.72 -10.30
N SER A 33 0.37 5.41 -10.46
CA SER A 33 -0.57 5.27 -9.34
C SER A 33 -0.35 4.02 -8.50
N LEU A 34 0.45 3.06 -8.98
CA LEU A 34 0.80 1.85 -8.25
C LEU A 34 2.27 1.92 -7.82
N ALA A 35 2.53 1.98 -6.51
CA ALA A 35 3.87 2.00 -5.96
C ALA A 35 4.40 0.57 -5.75
N PRO A 36 5.67 0.28 -6.06
CA PRO A 36 6.30 -0.97 -5.67
C PRO A 36 6.33 -1.08 -4.14
N THR A 37 5.87 -2.21 -3.62
CA THR A 37 5.73 -2.44 -2.17
C THR A 37 6.23 -3.84 -1.81
N THR A 38 6.98 -3.94 -0.72
CA THR A 38 7.38 -5.23 -0.14
C THR A 38 6.47 -5.52 1.05
N LEU A 39 5.68 -6.60 0.97
CA LEU A 39 4.85 -7.03 2.09
C LEU A 39 5.67 -7.83 3.11
N PRO A 40 5.17 -7.97 4.36
CA PRO A 40 5.72 -8.91 5.34
C PRO A 40 5.96 -10.29 4.73
N GLY A 41 7.10 -10.90 5.05
CA GLY A 41 7.53 -12.16 4.41
C GLY A 41 8.19 -12.00 3.03
N GLY A 42 8.49 -10.77 2.60
CA GLY A 42 9.32 -10.49 1.42
C GLY A 42 8.59 -10.53 0.08
N VAL A 43 7.25 -10.62 0.08
CA VAL A 43 6.45 -10.64 -1.14
C VAL A 43 6.48 -9.27 -1.80
N LYS A 44 7.00 -9.19 -3.02
CA LYS A 44 7.04 -7.94 -3.80
C LYS A 44 5.80 -7.81 -4.67
N THR A 45 5.11 -6.68 -4.57
CA THR A 45 3.90 -6.37 -5.35
C THR A 45 3.85 -4.87 -5.67
N ARG A 46 2.74 -4.40 -6.27
CA ARG A 46 2.44 -2.98 -6.45
C ARG A 46 1.11 -2.63 -5.80
N LEU A 47 1.06 -1.65 -4.91
CA LEU A 47 -0.16 -1.19 -4.24
C LEU A 47 -0.59 0.20 -4.74
N PRO A 48 -1.90 0.49 -4.78
CA PRO A 48 -2.39 1.81 -5.14
C PRO A 48 -1.94 2.86 -4.12
N LEU A 49 -1.47 4.00 -4.63
CA LEU A 49 -1.22 5.21 -3.87
C LEU A 49 -2.52 5.94 -3.52
N LEU A 50 -2.40 7.01 -2.72
CA LEU A 50 -3.54 7.87 -2.39
C LEU A 50 -4.22 8.41 -3.66
N PRO A 51 -5.57 8.42 -3.72
CA PRO A 51 -6.33 8.67 -4.95
C PRO A 51 -6.47 10.16 -5.28
N PHE A 52 -5.46 10.97 -4.98
CA PHE A 52 -5.46 12.39 -5.29
C PHE A 52 -4.07 12.90 -5.66
N GLN A 53 -4.06 14.05 -6.32
CA GLN A 53 -2.87 14.80 -6.67
C GLN A 53 -3.17 16.28 -6.41
N MET A 54 -2.25 16.97 -5.75
CA MET A 54 -2.38 18.40 -5.46
C MET A 54 -1.19 19.13 -6.06
N PHE A 55 -1.45 20.11 -6.92
CA PHE A 55 -0.41 20.95 -7.53
C PHE A 55 0.71 20.15 -8.23
N GLY A 56 0.35 19.07 -8.93
CA GLY A 56 1.35 18.21 -9.60
C GLY A 56 2.02 17.18 -8.67
N TRP A 57 1.80 17.28 -7.36
CA TRP A 57 2.37 16.37 -6.37
C TRP A 57 1.37 15.29 -5.93
N ARG A 58 1.82 14.05 -5.93
CA ARG A 58 1.10 12.91 -5.35
C ARG A 58 1.89 12.42 -4.13
N PRO A 59 1.23 12.11 -3.01
CA PRO A 59 1.88 11.49 -1.87
C PRO A 59 2.61 10.20 -2.29
N PRO A 60 3.93 10.09 -2.08
CA PRO A 60 4.66 8.87 -2.35
C PRO A 60 4.38 7.81 -1.28
N LEU A 61 4.78 6.57 -1.55
CA LEU A 61 4.87 5.54 -0.51
C LEU A 61 5.96 5.97 0.49
N LEU A 62 5.60 6.05 1.77
CA LEU A 62 6.54 6.42 2.84
C LEU A 62 7.29 5.21 3.40
N SER A 63 6.61 4.08 3.55
CA SER A 63 7.19 2.84 4.05
C SER A 63 6.42 1.59 3.59
N ASP A 64 7.17 0.49 3.46
CA ASP A 64 6.77 -0.88 3.79
C ASP A 64 5.57 -1.03 4.76
N PRO A 65 4.49 -1.80 4.52
CA PRO A 65 3.67 -2.30 5.63
C PRO A 65 4.54 -3.11 6.60
N PRO A 66 4.50 -2.80 7.90
CA PRO A 66 5.41 -3.41 8.85
C PRO A 66 5.08 -4.88 9.14
N GLU A 67 6.08 -5.62 9.58
CA GLU A 67 5.86 -6.93 10.21
C GLU A 67 5.18 -6.78 11.57
N VAL A 68 4.54 -7.86 12.03
CA VAL A 68 3.90 -7.88 13.35
C VAL A 68 4.97 -7.68 14.42
N GLY A 69 4.83 -6.62 15.21
CA GLY A 69 5.75 -6.27 16.29
C GLY A 69 7.00 -5.50 15.87
N GLN A 70 7.18 -5.18 14.59
CA GLN A 70 8.36 -4.48 14.07
C GLN A 70 8.72 -3.20 14.84
N HIS A 71 7.71 -2.45 15.29
CA HIS A 71 7.89 -1.17 15.99
C HIS A 71 7.61 -1.24 17.49
N ASN A 72 7.50 -2.42 18.10
CA ASN A 72 7.17 -2.56 19.54
C ASN A 72 8.18 -1.82 20.42
N ALA A 73 9.48 -2.06 20.22
CA ALA A 73 10.53 -1.45 21.04
C ALA A 73 10.59 0.07 20.86
N GLU A 74 10.39 0.55 19.62
CA GLU A 74 10.40 1.99 19.29
C GLU A 74 9.25 2.72 20.00
N VAL A 75 8.01 2.26 19.82
CA VAL A 75 6.82 2.89 20.42
C VAL A 75 6.86 2.81 21.95
N LEU A 76 7.32 1.68 22.53
CA LEU A 76 7.44 1.55 23.99
C LEU A 76 8.49 2.50 24.59
N ALA A 77 9.60 2.69 23.89
CA ALA A 77 10.62 3.65 24.32
C ALA A 77 10.10 5.09 24.25
N GLU A 78 9.33 5.45 23.23
CA GLU A 78 8.72 6.79 23.09
C GLU A 78 7.76 7.13 24.23
N ILE A 79 7.05 6.14 24.77
CA ILE A 79 6.13 6.34 25.90
C ILE A 79 6.80 6.17 27.27
N GLY A 80 8.13 5.98 27.33
CA GLY A 80 8.92 6.02 28.56
C GLY A 80 9.29 4.67 29.18
N TYR A 81 9.10 3.54 28.49
CA TYR A 81 9.65 2.27 28.97
C TYR A 81 11.16 2.21 28.76
N ASP A 82 11.86 1.70 29.76
CA ASP A 82 13.28 1.38 29.64
C ASP A 82 13.48 -0.01 28.98
N LYS A 83 14.72 -0.32 28.62
CA LYS A 83 15.06 -1.61 27.98
C LYS A 83 14.67 -2.81 28.85
N ALA A 84 14.74 -2.68 30.18
CA ALA A 84 14.39 -3.74 31.10
C ALA A 84 12.87 -4.02 31.11
N GLY A 85 12.05 -2.97 31.13
CA GLY A 85 10.60 -3.07 31.04
C GLY A 85 10.13 -3.67 29.73
N ILE A 86 10.72 -3.27 28.60
CA ILE A 86 10.40 -3.83 27.28
C ILE A 86 10.72 -5.34 27.25
N ALA A 87 11.90 -5.74 27.72
CA ALA A 87 12.29 -7.15 27.79
C ALA A 87 11.38 -7.97 28.70
N ALA A 88 10.92 -7.40 29.82
CA ALA A 88 9.98 -8.07 30.72
C ALA A 88 8.62 -8.33 30.04
N LEU A 89 8.11 -7.37 29.26
CA LEU A 89 6.87 -7.54 28.49
C LEU A 89 7.02 -8.58 27.37
N GLU A 90 8.19 -8.65 26.73
CA GLU A 90 8.51 -9.67 25.72
C GLU A 90 8.52 -11.08 26.33
N VAL A 91 9.24 -11.27 27.45
CA VAL A 91 9.30 -12.55 28.17
C VAL A 91 7.93 -12.97 28.70
N ALA A 92 7.10 -12.01 29.14
CA ALA A 92 5.74 -12.28 29.59
C ALA A 92 4.76 -12.64 28.45
N GLY A 93 5.18 -12.56 27.18
CA GLY A 93 4.32 -12.82 26.03
C GLY A 93 3.23 -11.75 25.85
N LEU A 94 3.48 -10.54 26.33
CA LEU A 94 2.58 -9.38 26.22
C LEU A 94 2.90 -8.50 25.00
N LEU A 95 4.03 -8.74 24.32
CA LEU A 95 4.41 -8.12 23.04
C LEU A 95 4.31 -9.16 21.90
N GLY A 96 3.94 -8.73 20.69
CA GLY A 96 3.78 -9.62 19.54
C GLY A 96 5.09 -9.91 18.77
N PRO A 97 5.14 -10.98 17.93
CA PRO A 97 4.09 -11.95 17.63
C PRO A 97 4.15 -13.18 18.56
N LYS A 98 2.99 -13.78 18.88
CA LYS A 98 2.95 -15.14 19.46
C LYS A 98 3.33 -16.18 18.42
#